data_AF-A0A085LW65-F1
#
_entry.id   AF-A0A085LW65-F1
#
_cell.length_a   1.000
_cell.length_b   1.000
_cell.length_c   1.000
_cell.angle_alpha   90.00
_cell.angle_beta   90.00
_cell.angle_gamma   90.00
#
_symmetry.space_group_name_H-M   'P 1'
#
loop_
_entity.id
_entity.type
_entity.pdbx_description
1 polymer ?
#
loop_
_entity_poly.entity_id
_entity_poly.type
_entity_poly.pdbx_seq_one_letter_code
_entity_poly.pdbx_strand_id
1 'polypeptide(L)'
;MDGTFKTAPMVFYQIYTIHAPVGSRIFPLVYALMSGKSQALYKHLFEDLVDIAEEYELRPNPQVIMAGLELVTTNAAKSEFQGVVNKACFFHTAQSVWSKIQSSGLASHYSADESFSLKLRRVSALALLPPGEIPAAFDQRKLHIPEEANEVAEWFQSTYAHGRIRPRSRAGATCSPPLSPLSMWSVYESMCGGYRAPRTA
;
A
#
# COMPACT_ATOMS: atom_id res chain seq x y z
N MET A 1 5.29 5.16 6.57
CA MET A 1 6.63 5.29 5.98
C MET A 1 6.44 5.55 4.50
N ASP A 2 7.23 6.45 3.92
CA ASP A 2 7.08 6.85 2.52
C ASP A 2 8.42 7.24 1.88
N GLY A 3 8.58 6.88 0.60
CA GLY A 3 9.74 7.22 -0.21
C GLY A 3 9.40 8.29 -1.24
N THR A 4 10.11 9.43 -1.18
CA THR A 4 9.97 10.52 -2.15
C THR A 4 11.19 10.59 -3.06
N PHE A 5 10.96 10.50 -4.38
CA PHE A 5 12.02 10.41 -5.39
C PHE A 5 12.36 11.75 -6.03
N LYS A 6 11.34 12.57 -6.34
CA LYS A 6 11.52 13.81 -7.14
C LYS A 6 12.31 14.91 -6.43
N THR A 7 12.34 14.87 -5.10
CA THR A 7 13.01 15.87 -4.25
C THR A 7 14.34 15.36 -3.69
N ALA A 8 14.73 14.13 -4.01
CA ALA A 8 16.00 13.58 -3.56
C ALA A 8 17.17 14.32 -4.23
N PRO A 9 18.22 14.69 -3.47
CA PRO A 9 19.45 15.23 -4.07
C PRO A 9 20.03 14.24 -5.09
N MET A 10 20.64 14.71 -6.18
CA MET A 10 21.03 13.87 -7.33
C MET A 10 21.90 12.64 -7.02
N VAL A 11 22.62 12.66 -5.89
CA VAL A 11 23.48 11.54 -5.46
C VAL A 11 22.71 10.42 -4.73
N PHE A 12 21.45 10.67 -4.34
CA PHE A 12 20.59 9.72 -3.66
C PHE A 12 19.41 9.32 -4.54
N TYR A 13 18.91 8.11 -4.33
CA TYR A 13 17.79 7.56 -5.08
C TYR A 13 16.44 8.06 -4.55
N GLN A 14 16.32 8.21 -3.22
CA GLN A 14 15.10 8.67 -2.57
C GLN A 14 15.39 9.34 -1.22
N ILE A 15 14.49 10.23 -0.80
CA ILE A 15 14.33 10.61 0.61
C ILE A 15 13.26 9.69 1.18
N TYR A 16 13.62 8.90 2.18
CA TYR A 16 12.70 8.05 2.90
C TYR A 16 12.31 8.69 4.23
N THR A 17 11.01 8.67 4.54
CA THR A 17 10.46 9.34 5.73
C THR A 17 9.67 8.38 6.60
N ILE A 18 9.94 8.41 7.90
CA ILE A 18 9.18 7.67 8.90
C ILE A 18 8.39 8.68 9.71
N HIS A 19 7.08 8.54 9.64
CA HIS A 19 6.12 9.36 10.35
C HIS A 19 5.50 8.54 11.49
N ALA A 20 5.30 9.16 12.64
CA ALA A 20 4.69 8.51 13.80
C ALA A 20 3.74 9.47 14.54
N PRO A 21 2.76 8.95 15.28
CA PRO A 21 1.88 9.76 16.10
C PRO A 21 2.63 10.36 17.31
N VAL A 22 2.45 11.66 17.52
CA VAL A 22 2.81 12.37 18.77
C VAL A 22 1.55 13.08 19.25
N GLY A 23 0.93 12.53 20.30
CA GLY A 23 -0.41 12.93 20.73
C GLY A 23 -1.47 12.65 19.65
N SER A 24 -2.24 13.66 19.25
CA SER A 24 -3.31 13.54 18.25
C SER A 24 -2.88 13.83 16.80
N ARG A 25 -1.58 14.08 16.58
CA ARG A 25 -1.01 14.48 15.29
C ARG A 25 0.04 13.49 14.83
N ILE A 26 0.23 13.41 13.51
CA ILE A 26 1.30 12.63 12.89
C ILE A 26 2.42 13.60 12.52
N PHE A 27 3.65 13.27 12.90
CA PHE A 27 4.84 14.05 12.58
C PHE A 27 5.87 13.19 11.84
N PRO A 28 6.61 13.76 10.88
CA PRO A 28 7.82 13.13 10.36
C PRO A 28 8.88 13.16 11.48
N LEU A 29 9.33 11.97 11.89
CA LEU A 29 10.34 11.83 12.95
C LEU A 29 11.71 11.45 12.40
N VAL A 30 11.74 10.74 11.27
CA VAL A 30 12.99 10.29 10.64
C VAL A 30 12.97 10.67 9.18
N TYR A 31 14.10 11.20 8.72
CA TYR A 31 14.42 11.44 7.32
C TYR A 31 15.70 10.70 7.00
N ALA A 32 15.69 9.89 5.95
CA ALA A 32 16.84 9.11 5.51
C ALA A 32 17.09 9.33 4.02
N LEU A 33 18.36 9.56 3.68
CA LEU A 33 18.81 9.65 2.30
C LEU A 33 19.24 8.26 1.86
N MET A 34 18.47 7.63 0.97
CA MET A 34 18.73 6.25 0.54
C MET A 34 19.34 6.23 -0.86
N SER A 35 20.37 5.41 -1.04
CA SER A 35 21.03 5.17 -2.33
C SER A 35 20.26 4.20 -3.25
N GLY A 36 19.17 3.60 -2.76
CA GLY A 36 18.35 2.66 -3.51
C GLY A 36 17.12 2.20 -2.73
N LYS A 37 16.54 1.08 -3.17
CA LYS A 37 15.32 0.49 -2.60
C LYS A 37 15.41 -1.02 -2.39
N SER A 38 16.62 -1.55 -2.20
CA SER A 38 16.80 -2.97 -1.91
C SER A 38 16.34 -3.28 -0.49
N GLN A 39 15.93 -4.53 -0.23
CA GLN A 39 15.58 -4.97 1.12
C GLN A 39 16.75 -4.77 2.10
N ALA A 40 17.99 -4.99 1.66
CA ALA A 40 19.18 -4.79 2.50
C ALA A 40 19.35 -3.31 2.93
N LEU A 41 19.08 -2.36 2.03
CA LEU A 41 19.15 -0.93 2.37
C LEU A 41 18.06 -0.52 3.36
N TYR A 42 16.83 -1.04 3.21
CA TYR A 42 15.77 -0.80 4.20
C TYR A 42 16.09 -1.45 5.55
N LYS A 43 16.71 -2.63 5.55
CA LYS A 43 17.15 -3.30 6.77
C LYS A 43 18.16 -2.45 7.52
N HIS A 44 19.21 -1.99 6.84
CA HIS A 44 20.21 -1.10 7.42
C HIS A 44 19.60 0.19 7.98
N LEU A 45 18.66 0.81 7.27
CA LEU A 45 17.95 1.98 7.81
C LEU A 45 17.23 1.68 9.14
N PHE A 46 16.62 0.49 9.26
CA PHE A 46 15.92 0.11 10.50
C PHE A 46 16.87 -0.29 11.62
N GLU A 47 18.00 -0.94 11.30
CA GLU A 47 19.10 -1.21 12.24
C GLU A 47 19.66 0.10 12.79
N ASP A 48 20.04 1.05 11.92
CA ASP A 48 20.53 2.37 12.31
C ASP A 48 19.52 3.12 13.21
N LEU A 49 18.22 3.01 12.90
CA LEU A 49 17.17 3.62 13.70
C LEU A 49 17.09 3.01 15.11
N VAL A 50 17.25 1.70 15.23
CA VAL A 50 17.26 1.01 16.52
C VAL A 50 18.49 1.42 17.33
N ASP A 51 19.67 1.41 16.70
CA ASP A 51 20.92 1.81 17.36
C ASP A 51 20.84 3.25 17.88
N ILE A 52 20.38 4.19 17.04
CA ILE A 52 20.16 5.60 17.45
C ILE A 52 19.16 5.66 18.60
N ALA A 53 18.05 4.91 18.55
CA ALA A 53 17.06 4.94 19.61
C ALA A 53 17.63 4.42 20.94
N GLU A 54 18.47 3.38 20.91
CA GLU A 54 19.13 2.84 22.10
C GLU A 54 20.08 3.83 22.77
N GLU A 55 20.75 4.70 22.00
CA GLU A 55 21.56 5.80 22.55
C GLU A 55 20.75 6.76 23.44
N TYR A 56 19.44 6.87 23.19
CA TYR A 56 18.50 7.66 23.99
C TYR A 56 17.67 6.81 24.96
N GLU A 57 18.08 5.57 25.23
CA GLU A 57 17.36 4.61 26.08
C GLU A 57 15.93 4.30 25.59
N LEU A 58 15.68 4.47 24.29
CA LEU A 58 14.42 4.14 23.64
C LEU A 58 14.52 2.76 22.98
N ARG A 59 13.39 2.04 22.95
CA ARG A 59 13.26 0.79 22.22
C ARG A 59 12.10 0.87 21.24
N PRO A 60 12.35 1.09 19.95
CA PRO A 60 11.30 1.10 18.94
C PRO A 60 10.59 -0.26 18.90
N ASN A 61 9.30 -0.29 19.26
CA ASN A 61 8.48 -1.50 19.19
C ASN A 61 7.14 -1.22 18.49
N PRO A 62 7.17 -0.93 17.18
CA PRO A 62 5.96 -0.59 16.43
C PRO A 62 5.05 -1.81 16.33
N GLN A 63 3.79 -1.65 16.79
CA GLN A 63 2.77 -2.69 16.61
C GLN A 63 2.24 -2.74 15.19
N VAL A 64 2.16 -1.58 14.53
CA VAL A 64 1.67 -1.43 13.16
C VAL A 64 2.61 -0.52 12.37
N ILE A 65 3.02 -0.98 11.19
CA ILE A 65 3.69 -0.16 10.19
C ILE A 65 2.77 0.02 8.99
N MET A 66 2.51 1.28 8.63
CA MET A 66 1.80 1.64 7.41
C MET A 66 2.80 2.11 6.35
N ALA A 67 2.84 1.43 5.21
CA ALA A 67 3.69 1.76 4.08
C ALA A 67 2.99 1.39 2.75
N GLY A 68 3.64 1.69 1.62
CA GLY A 68 3.23 1.13 0.33
C GLY A 68 3.32 -0.40 0.32
N LEU A 69 2.70 -1.04 -0.67
CA LEU A 69 2.72 -2.51 -0.85
C LEU A 69 4.07 -3.07 -1.35
N GLU A 70 5.16 -2.32 -1.17
CA GLU A 70 6.49 -2.79 -1.52
C GLU A 70 6.92 -3.91 -0.55
N LEU A 71 7.03 -5.13 -1.10
CA LEU A 71 7.39 -6.31 -0.33
C LEU A 71 8.77 -6.16 0.35
N VAL A 72 9.70 -5.45 -0.30
CA VAL A 72 11.06 -5.22 0.22
C VAL A 72 11.05 -4.47 1.55
N THR A 73 10.25 -3.41 1.68
CA THR A 73 10.11 -2.66 2.93
C THR A 73 9.40 -3.49 3.99
N THR A 74 8.34 -4.21 3.60
CA THR A 74 7.59 -5.09 4.51
C THR A 74 8.49 -6.17 5.11
N ASN A 75 9.33 -6.80 4.28
CA ASN A 75 10.23 -7.85 4.72
C ASN A 75 11.34 -7.32 5.64
N ALA A 76 11.94 -6.18 5.30
CA ALA A 76 12.93 -5.53 6.16
C ALA A 76 12.33 -5.13 7.52
N ALA A 77 11.12 -4.56 7.53
CA ALA A 77 10.46 -4.19 8.77
C ALA A 77 10.15 -5.41 9.66
N LYS A 78 9.77 -6.54 9.05
CA LYS A 78 9.52 -7.79 9.80
C LYS A 78 10.79 -8.48 10.30
N SER A 79 11.93 -8.25 9.67
CA SER A 79 13.20 -8.79 10.18
C SER A 79 13.67 -8.02 11.40
N GLU A 80 13.44 -6.70 11.45
CA GLU A 80 13.89 -5.86 12.55
C GLU A 80 12.89 -5.74 13.70
N PHE A 81 11.59 -5.64 13.41
CA PHE A 81 10.56 -5.42 14.43
C PHE A 81 9.72 -6.67 14.65
N GLN A 82 9.94 -7.35 15.79
CA GLN A 82 9.20 -8.57 16.12
C GLN A 82 7.71 -8.30 16.34
N GLY A 83 6.86 -9.13 15.73
CA GLY A 83 5.40 -9.05 15.90
C GLY A 83 4.72 -7.89 15.16
N VAL A 84 5.45 -7.11 14.37
CA VAL A 84 4.88 -5.96 13.65
C VAL A 84 3.87 -6.40 12.60
N VAL A 85 2.70 -5.75 12.62
CA VAL A 85 1.69 -5.89 11.58
C VAL A 85 1.94 -4.83 10.50
N ASN A 86 2.16 -5.28 9.27
CA ASN A 86 2.26 -4.36 8.13
C ASN A 86 0.88 -4.16 7.52
N LYS A 87 0.50 -2.90 7.32
CA LYS A 87 -0.74 -2.49 6.67
C LYS A 87 -0.39 -1.61 5.46
N ALA A 88 -1.15 -1.77 4.39
CA ALA A 88 -1.08 -0.88 3.26
C ALA A 88 -1.65 0.48 3.65
N CYS A 89 -0.97 1.55 3.25
CA CYS A 89 -1.53 2.87 3.35
C CYS A 89 -2.60 3.07 2.25
N PHE A 90 -3.79 3.51 2.64
CA PHE A 90 -4.89 3.80 1.71
C PHE A 90 -4.47 4.76 0.60
N PHE A 91 -3.68 5.79 0.94
CA PHE A 91 -3.16 6.75 -0.01
C PHE A 91 -2.33 6.07 -1.11
N HIS A 92 -1.39 5.20 -0.73
CA HIS A 92 -0.56 4.47 -1.70
C HIS A 92 -1.39 3.50 -2.55
N THR A 93 -2.44 2.90 -1.99
CA THR A 93 -3.32 2.07 -2.81
C THR A 93 -4.14 2.89 -3.79
N ALA A 94 -4.73 4.01 -3.36
CA ALA A 94 -5.44 4.93 -4.25
C ALA A 94 -4.52 5.46 -5.36
N GLN A 95 -3.27 5.79 -5.01
CA GLN A 95 -2.23 6.18 -5.97
C GLN A 95 -1.90 5.06 -6.95
N SER A 96 -1.81 3.81 -6.49
CA SER A 96 -1.57 2.64 -7.36
C SER A 96 -2.72 2.44 -8.35
N VAL A 97 -3.97 2.60 -7.91
CA VAL A 97 -5.14 2.58 -8.81
C VAL A 97 -5.05 3.70 -9.83
N TRP A 98 -4.71 4.91 -9.40
CA TRP A 98 -4.52 6.05 -10.30
C TRP A 98 -3.41 5.81 -11.33
N SER A 99 -2.25 5.31 -10.92
CA SER A 99 -1.16 4.95 -11.85
C SER A 99 -1.60 3.88 -12.84
N LYS A 100 -2.42 2.91 -12.42
CA LYS A 100 -2.97 1.92 -13.35
C LYS A 100 -3.89 2.58 -14.38
N ILE A 101 -4.82 3.45 -13.96
CA ILE A 101 -5.70 4.22 -14.85
C ILE A 101 -4.89 5.00 -15.89
N GLN A 102 -3.82 5.67 -15.46
CA GLN A 102 -2.94 6.41 -16.36
C GLN A 102 -2.26 5.48 -17.37
N SER A 103 -1.69 4.35 -16.91
CA SER A 103 -1.02 3.39 -17.79
C SER A 103 -1.95 2.71 -18.81
N SER A 104 -3.23 2.61 -18.49
CA SER A 104 -4.27 2.12 -19.39
C SER A 104 -4.79 3.18 -20.38
N GLY A 105 -4.19 4.38 -20.41
CA GLY A 105 -4.60 5.46 -21.33
C GLY A 105 -5.90 6.17 -20.95
N LEU A 106 -6.43 5.92 -19.75
CA LEU A 106 -7.76 6.40 -19.31
C LEU A 106 -7.71 7.75 -18.58
N ALA A 107 -6.52 8.38 -18.46
CA ALA A 107 -6.34 9.60 -17.68
C ALA A 107 -7.23 10.77 -18.15
N SER A 108 -7.31 10.98 -19.46
CA SER A 108 -8.13 12.06 -20.03
C SER A 108 -9.63 11.81 -19.80
N HIS A 109 -10.10 10.58 -20.02
CA HIS A 109 -11.51 10.23 -19.81
C HIS A 109 -11.88 10.34 -18.33
N TYR A 110 -11.04 9.80 -17.43
CA TYR A 110 -11.21 9.92 -15.99
C TYR A 110 -11.32 11.38 -15.52
N SER A 111 -10.58 12.29 -16.16
CA SER A 111 -10.61 13.71 -15.81
C SER A 111 -11.82 14.45 -16.39
N ALA A 112 -12.37 13.98 -17.52
CA ALA A 112 -13.46 14.63 -18.22
C ALA A 112 -14.86 14.14 -17.81
N ASP A 113 -15.00 12.88 -17.39
CA ASP A 113 -16.27 12.27 -17.00
C ASP A 113 -16.28 11.91 -15.51
N GLU A 114 -17.06 12.66 -14.73
CA GLU A 114 -17.22 12.43 -13.30
C GLU A 114 -17.87 11.06 -12.99
N SER A 115 -18.84 10.61 -13.77
CA SER A 115 -19.51 9.32 -13.60
C SER A 115 -18.54 8.17 -13.81
N PHE A 116 -17.70 8.26 -14.84
CA PHE A 116 -16.60 7.33 -15.08
C PHE A 116 -15.61 7.33 -13.91
N SER A 117 -15.16 8.52 -13.50
CA SER A 117 -14.22 8.67 -12.38
C SER A 117 -14.76 8.06 -11.09
N LEU A 118 -16.06 8.23 -10.81
CA LEU A 118 -16.70 7.77 -9.58
C LEU A 118 -16.75 6.24 -9.54
N LYS A 119 -17.01 5.58 -10.68
CA LYS A 119 -16.99 4.11 -10.77
C LYS A 119 -15.61 3.56 -10.40
N LEU A 120 -14.52 4.18 -10.87
CA LEU A 120 -13.16 3.75 -10.56
C LEU A 120 -12.72 4.15 -9.13
N ARG A 121 -13.10 5.32 -8.63
CA ARG A 121 -12.85 5.71 -7.21
C ARG A 121 -13.49 4.75 -6.22
N ARG A 122 -14.68 4.22 -6.54
CA ARG A 122 -15.36 3.20 -5.72
C ARG A 122 -14.55 1.91 -5.59
N VAL A 123 -13.69 1.59 -6.56
CA VAL A 123 -12.78 0.44 -6.46
C VAL A 123 -11.73 0.67 -5.37
N SER A 124 -11.13 1.86 -5.30
CA SER A 124 -10.24 2.23 -4.20
C SER A 124 -10.95 2.22 -2.85
N ALA A 125 -12.22 2.63 -2.80
CA ALA A 125 -13.00 2.64 -1.56
C ALA A 125 -13.26 1.24 -0.96
N LEU A 126 -13.02 0.15 -1.70
CA LEU A 126 -13.12 -1.21 -1.18
C LEU A 126 -12.13 -1.47 -0.02
N ALA A 127 -11.06 -0.67 0.11
CA ALA A 127 -10.14 -0.72 1.25
C ALA A 127 -10.86 -0.52 2.59
N LEU A 128 -11.98 0.20 2.55
CA LEU A 128 -12.75 0.61 3.72
C LEU A 128 -13.68 -0.50 4.22
N LEU A 129 -13.77 -1.63 3.52
CA LEU A 129 -14.60 -2.76 3.91
C LEU A 129 -13.81 -3.77 4.76
N PRO A 130 -14.49 -4.54 5.62
CA PRO A 130 -13.90 -5.70 6.27
C PRO A 130 -13.28 -6.63 5.23
N PRO A 131 -12.09 -7.23 5.49
CA PRO A 131 -11.39 -8.07 4.52
C PRO A 131 -12.26 -9.16 3.87
N GLY A 132 -13.15 -9.78 4.64
CA GLY A 132 -14.04 -10.85 4.15
C GLY A 132 -15.12 -10.38 3.17
N GLU A 133 -15.46 -9.10 3.15
CA GLU A 133 -16.51 -8.54 2.29
C GLU A 133 -15.97 -8.01 0.96
N ILE A 134 -14.65 -7.78 0.86
CA ILE A 134 -14.00 -7.17 -0.30
C ILE A 134 -14.24 -7.97 -1.60
N PRO A 135 -14.11 -9.31 -1.64
CA PRO A 135 -14.29 -10.05 -2.89
C PRO A 135 -15.71 -9.92 -3.45
N ALA A 136 -16.73 -10.12 -2.59
CA ALA A 136 -18.13 -10.02 -2.99
C ALA A 136 -18.52 -8.60 -3.40
N ALA A 137 -18.05 -7.60 -2.66
CA ALA A 137 -18.26 -6.19 -3.00
C ALA A 137 -17.58 -5.83 -4.34
N PHE A 138 -16.37 -6.33 -4.58
CA PHE A 138 -15.69 -6.14 -5.86
C PHE A 138 -16.49 -6.74 -7.02
N ASP A 139 -17.00 -7.97 -6.88
CA ASP A 139 -17.75 -8.65 -7.94
C ASP A 139 -19.01 -7.88 -8.33
N GLN A 140 -19.75 -7.35 -7.35
CA GLN A 140 -20.90 -6.48 -7.60
C GLN A 140 -20.52 -5.19 -8.32
N ARG A 141 -19.36 -4.60 -7.96
CA ARG A 141 -18.89 -3.35 -8.59
C ARG A 141 -18.39 -3.59 -10.01
N LYS A 142 -17.76 -4.73 -10.27
CA LYS A 142 -17.23 -5.09 -11.59
C LYS A 142 -18.31 -5.06 -12.68
N LEU A 143 -19.54 -5.43 -12.36
CA LEU A 143 -20.70 -5.37 -13.27
C LEU A 143 -21.01 -3.96 -13.80
N HIS A 144 -20.57 -2.92 -13.09
CA HIS A 144 -20.82 -1.53 -13.46
C HIS A 144 -19.56 -0.81 -13.96
N ILE A 145 -18.42 -1.49 -14.03
CA ILE A 145 -17.19 -0.94 -14.60
C ILE A 145 -17.35 -0.93 -16.13
N PRO A 146 -17.12 0.21 -16.81
CA PRO A 146 -17.19 0.29 -18.27
C PRO A 146 -16.17 -0.65 -18.93
N GLU A 147 -16.52 -1.18 -20.10
CA GLU A 147 -15.69 -2.16 -20.81
C GLU A 147 -14.28 -1.62 -21.11
N GLU A 148 -14.17 -0.33 -21.45
CA GLU A 148 -12.88 0.34 -21.67
C GLU A 148 -11.96 0.36 -20.43
N ALA A 149 -12.50 0.11 -19.22
CA ALA A 149 -11.74 0.04 -17.98
C ALA A 149 -11.55 -1.40 -17.48
N ASN A 150 -11.86 -2.41 -18.29
CA ASN A 150 -11.68 -3.83 -17.94
C ASN A 150 -10.24 -4.15 -17.51
N GLU A 151 -9.24 -3.57 -18.17
CA GLU A 151 -7.83 -3.79 -17.82
C GLU A 151 -7.53 -3.34 -16.37
N VAL A 152 -8.14 -2.24 -15.92
CA VAL A 152 -8.01 -1.74 -14.54
C VAL A 152 -8.72 -2.69 -13.57
N ALA A 153 -9.93 -3.16 -13.95
CA ALA A 153 -10.70 -4.09 -13.13
C ALA A 153 -9.98 -5.45 -12.96
N GLU A 154 -9.44 -6.02 -14.03
CA GLU A 154 -8.71 -7.29 -13.99
C GLU A 154 -7.41 -7.19 -13.20
N TRP A 155 -6.68 -6.07 -13.38
CA TRP A 155 -5.50 -5.78 -12.57
C TRP A 155 -5.88 -5.67 -11.09
N PHE A 156 -6.94 -4.95 -10.75
CA PHE A 156 -7.38 -4.80 -9.37
C PHE A 156 -7.83 -6.14 -8.77
N GLN A 157 -8.62 -6.90 -9.52
CA GLN A 157 -9.07 -8.24 -9.14
C GLN A 157 -7.89 -9.14 -8.76
N SER A 158 -6.88 -9.18 -9.63
CA SER A 158 -5.71 -10.05 -9.44
C SER A 158 -4.75 -9.57 -8.35
N THR A 159 -4.73 -8.28 -8.06
CA THR A 159 -3.80 -7.67 -7.10
C THR A 159 -4.40 -7.57 -5.70
N TYR A 160 -5.69 -7.20 -5.58
CA TYR A 160 -6.31 -6.76 -4.33
C TYR A 160 -7.56 -7.53 -3.90
N ALA A 161 -8.28 -8.22 -4.78
CA ALA A 161 -9.57 -8.83 -4.41
C ALA A 161 -9.49 -10.37 -4.34
N HIS A 162 -9.17 -11.01 -5.45
CA HIS A 162 -9.25 -12.47 -5.60
C HIS A 162 -7.89 -13.14 -5.76
N GLY A 163 -6.89 -12.41 -6.25
CA GLY A 163 -5.57 -12.97 -6.56
C GLY A 163 -5.43 -13.46 -8.00
N ARG A 164 -4.24 -13.93 -8.36
CA ARG A 164 -3.93 -14.37 -9.74
C ARG A 164 -4.47 -15.77 -9.97
N ILE A 165 -5.36 -15.90 -10.95
CA ILE A 165 -5.77 -17.19 -11.50
C ILE A 165 -4.62 -17.70 -12.39
N ARG A 166 -4.04 -18.86 -12.06
CA ARG A 166 -3.02 -19.50 -12.91
C ARG A 166 -3.70 -20.43 -13.93
N PRO A 167 -3.29 -20.42 -15.22
CA PRO A 167 -3.79 -21.40 -16.19
C PRO A 167 -3.46 -22.84 -15.78
N ARG A 168 -4.39 -23.75 -16.07
CA ARG A 168 -4.44 -25.17 -15.67
C ARG A 168 -3.10 -25.92 -15.81
N SER A 169 -2.68 -26.60 -14.74
CA SER A 169 -2.08 -27.94 -14.87
C SER A 169 -3.19 -28.99 -14.72
N ARG A 170 -2.91 -30.26 -15.03
CA ARG A 170 -3.88 -31.38 -15.08
C ARG A 170 -4.69 -31.63 -13.78
N ALA A 171 -4.46 -30.88 -12.70
CA ALA A 171 -5.09 -31.04 -11.39
C ALA A 171 -6.24 -30.05 -11.06
N GLY A 172 -6.69 -29.24 -12.02
CA GLY A 172 -7.76 -28.25 -11.80
C GLY A 172 -7.25 -26.81 -11.68
N ALA A 173 -8.15 -25.83 -11.75
CA ALA A 173 -7.79 -24.42 -11.64
C ALA A 173 -7.44 -24.09 -10.18
N THR A 174 -6.22 -23.61 -9.94
CA THR A 174 -5.77 -23.12 -8.62
C THR A 174 -5.66 -21.60 -8.66
N CYS A 175 -6.37 -20.92 -7.74
CA CYS A 175 -6.24 -19.48 -7.57
C CYS A 175 -5.07 -19.22 -6.62
N SER A 176 -4.05 -18.49 -7.07
CA SER A 176 -3.00 -18.00 -6.17
C SER A 176 -3.59 -16.86 -5.35
N PRO A 177 -3.36 -16.79 -4.02
CA PRO A 177 -3.83 -15.67 -3.22
C PRO A 177 -3.27 -14.35 -3.77
N PRO A 178 -3.96 -13.22 -3.51
CA PRO A 178 -3.49 -11.90 -3.91
C PRO A 178 -2.06 -11.63 -3.39
N LEU A 179 -1.33 -10.80 -4.14
CA LEU A 179 0.07 -10.44 -3.85
C LEU A 179 0.25 -9.88 -2.43
N SER A 180 -0.82 -9.35 -1.86
CA SER A 180 -0.90 -8.93 -0.46
C SER A 180 -2.20 -9.46 0.15
N PRO A 181 -2.18 -10.00 1.38
CA PRO A 181 -3.39 -10.46 2.05
C PRO A 181 -4.43 -9.34 2.13
N LEU A 182 -5.72 -9.68 2.04
CA LEU A 182 -6.81 -8.71 2.18
C LEU A 182 -6.75 -7.94 3.51
N SER A 183 -6.28 -8.62 4.57
CA SER A 183 -6.04 -8.03 5.89
C SER A 183 -4.89 -7.02 5.91
N MET A 184 -3.95 -7.08 4.97
CA MET A 184 -2.89 -6.10 4.81
C MET A 184 -3.41 -4.84 4.12
N TRP A 185 -4.27 -5.00 3.10
CA TRP A 185 -4.76 -3.88 2.29
C TRP A 185 -5.96 -3.15 2.90
N SER A 186 -6.88 -3.87 3.55
CA SER A 186 -8.03 -3.26 4.21
C SER A 186 -7.58 -2.34 5.34
N VAL A 187 -8.10 -1.12 5.33
CA VAL A 187 -7.90 -0.12 6.39
C VAL A 187 -9.08 -0.05 7.36
N TYR A 188 -10.07 -0.94 7.22
CA TYR A 188 -11.26 -0.97 8.07
C TYR A 188 -10.91 -1.04 9.56
N GLU A 189 -10.10 -2.02 9.95
CA GLU A 189 -9.66 -2.19 11.35
C GLU A 189 -8.87 -0.98 11.86
N SER A 190 -8.01 -0.40 11.01
CA SER A 190 -7.23 0.79 11.35
C SER A 190 -8.15 1.98 11.66
N MET A 191 -9.21 2.17 10.86
CA MET A 191 -10.20 3.23 11.10
C MET A 191 -11.01 2.98 12.37
N CYS A 192 -11.48 1.74 12.60
CA CYS A 192 -12.22 1.38 13.81
C CYS A 192 -11.38 1.56 15.08
N GLY A 193 -10.08 1.28 15.00
CA GLY A 193 -9.11 1.47 16.09
C GLY A 193 -8.64 2.91 16.30
N GLY A 194 -9.16 3.88 15.53
CA GLY A 194 -8.79 5.30 15.67
C GLY A 194 -7.47 5.69 14.98
N TYR A 195 -6.80 4.77 14.27
CA TYR A 195 -5.65 5.09 13.44
C TYR A 195 -6.12 5.84 12.19
N ARG A 196 -5.87 7.16 12.15
CA ARG A 196 -6.18 7.96 10.97
C ARG A 196 -5.25 7.59 9.84
N ALA A 197 -5.81 7.24 8.68
CA ALA A 197 -5.04 7.11 7.45
C ALA A 197 -4.30 8.44 7.18
N PRO A 198 -2.98 8.42 6.90
CA PRO A 198 -2.26 9.61 6.48
C PRO A 198 -2.98 10.22 5.27
N ARG A 199 -3.32 11.51 5.34
CA ARG A 199 -4.07 12.20 4.28
C ARG A 199 -3.18 12.70 3.14
N THR A 200 -1.88 12.79 3.38
CA THR A 200 -0.87 13.26 2.43
C THR A 200 0.51 12.72 2.84
N ALA A 201 1.36 12.46 1.85
CA ALA A 201 2.81 12.63 1.96
C ALA A 201 3.17 14.05 1.53
#